data_AF-T0YZM3-F1
#
_entry.id   AF-T0YZM3-F1
#
_cell.length_a   1.000
_cell.length_b   1.000
_cell.length_c   1.000
_cell.angle_alpha   90.00
_cell.angle_beta   90.00
_cell.angle_gamma   90.00
#
_symmetry.space_group_name_H-M   'P 1'
#
loop_
_entity.id
_entity.type
_entity.pdbx_description
1 polymer ?
#
loop_
_entity_poly.entity_id
_entity_poly.type
_entity_poly.pdbx_seq_one_letter_code
_entity_poly.pdbx_strand_id
1 'polypeptide(L)' 'MTERWDRDAARHTYAMPYWSDGYFDIDDQGRVTARPQGDDGPALALAEAVAAARGAGLRLPLLLRFPDILHHRRR' A
#
# COMPACT_ATOMS: atom_id res chain seq x y z
N MET A 1 7.37 -6.78 -29.10
CA MET A 1 6.81 -7.58 -28.01
C MET A 1 6.07 -6.66 -27.08
N THR A 2 4.77 -6.83 -26.90
CA THR A 2 4.05 -6.20 -25.79
C THR A 2 4.53 -6.87 -24.51
N GLU A 3 5.20 -6.12 -23.63
CA GLU A 3 5.50 -6.64 -22.29
C GLU A 3 4.17 -7.00 -21.61
N ARG A 4 4.10 -8.23 -21.07
CA ARG A 4 2.93 -8.70 -20.36
C ARG A 4 2.84 -7.90 -19.06
N TRP A 5 1.82 -7.07 -18.93
CA TRP A 5 1.59 -6.32 -17.71
C TRP A 5 1.20 -7.27 -16.57
N ASP A 6 2.03 -7.32 -15.54
CA ASP A 6 1.81 -8.07 -14.32
C ASP A 6 2.23 -7.25 -13.09
N ARG A 7 2.15 -7.86 -11.91
CA ARG A 7 2.49 -7.19 -10.65
C ARG A 7 3.95 -6.75 -10.58
N ASP A 8 4.87 -7.57 -11.07
CA ASP A 8 6.30 -7.27 -10.99
C ASP A 8 6.66 -6.14 -11.94
N ALA A 9 6.03 -6.12 -13.13
CA ALA A 9 6.09 -4.99 -14.05
C ALA A 9 5.55 -3.70 -13.39
N ALA A 10 4.45 -3.77 -12.65
CA ALA A 10 3.90 -2.62 -11.93
C ALA A 10 4.83 -2.12 -10.80
N ARG A 11 5.38 -3.02 -9.99
CA ARG A 11 6.37 -2.70 -8.93
C ARG A 11 7.59 -1.99 -9.52
N HIS A 12 8.10 -2.48 -10.64
CA HIS A 12 9.23 -1.90 -11.34
C HIS A 12 8.88 -0.52 -11.93
N THR A 13 7.75 -0.43 -12.63
CA THR A 13 7.26 0.81 -13.25
C THR A 13 7.09 1.95 -12.24
N TYR A 14 6.56 1.65 -11.05
CA TYR A 14 6.37 2.62 -9.97
C TYR A 14 7.55 2.69 -9.00
N ALA A 15 8.69 2.08 -9.33
CA ALA A 15 9.91 2.10 -8.54
C ALA A 15 9.72 1.70 -7.07
N MET A 16 8.71 0.85 -6.77
CA MET A 16 8.33 0.50 -5.39
C MET A 16 9.50 -0.04 -4.56
N PRO A 17 10.38 -0.92 -5.10
CA PRO A 17 11.52 -1.43 -4.33
C PRO A 17 12.48 -0.35 -3.81
N TYR A 18 12.46 0.86 -4.38
CA TYR A 18 13.39 1.93 -4.05
C TYR A 18 12.87 2.91 -2.99
N TRP A 19 11.54 2.97 -2.78
CA TRP A 19 10.94 3.95 -1.86
C TRP A 19 10.00 3.34 -0.82
N SER A 20 9.45 2.15 -1.07
CA SER A 20 8.39 1.62 -0.21
C SER A 20 8.89 1.13 1.14
N ASP A 21 10.16 0.72 1.23
CA ASP A 21 10.83 0.28 2.46
C ASP A 21 10.02 -0.83 3.17
N GLY A 22 9.40 -1.71 2.40
CA GLY A 22 8.52 -2.80 2.87
C GLY A 22 7.12 -2.36 3.34
N TYR A 23 6.86 -1.06 3.51
CA TYR A 23 5.57 -0.57 3.99
C TYR A 23 4.48 -0.52 2.92
N PHE A 24 4.85 -0.53 1.64
CA PHE A 24 3.90 -0.51 0.54
C PHE A 24 4.27 -1.54 -0.51
N ASP A 25 3.25 -2.25 -1.02
CA ASP A 25 3.44 -3.27 -2.06
C ASP A 25 2.15 -3.43 -2.89
N ILE A 26 2.17 -4.31 -3.90
CA ILE A 26 1.00 -4.69 -4.70
C ILE A 26 0.59 -6.13 -4.32
N ASP A 27 -0.68 -6.38 -4.03
CA ASP A 27 -1.19 -7.74 -3.72
C ASP A 27 -1.41 -8.59 -4.98
N ASP A 28 -1.82 -9.86 -4.82
CA ASP A 28 -2.12 -10.78 -5.93
C ASP A 28 -3.31 -10.32 -6.80
N GLN A 29 -4.09 -9.36 -6.32
CA GLN A 29 -5.23 -8.77 -7.02
C GLN A 29 -4.86 -7.47 -7.73
N GLY A 30 -3.57 -7.07 -7.70
CA GLY A 30 -3.07 -5.87 -8.35
C GLY A 30 -3.38 -4.57 -7.60
N ARG A 31 -3.70 -4.63 -6.30
CA ARG A 31 -4.07 -3.48 -5.47
C ARG A 31 -2.88 -3.02 -4.64
N VAL A 32 -2.75 -1.71 -4.45
CA VAL A 32 -1.74 -1.15 -3.54
C VAL A 32 -2.13 -1.47 -2.10
N THR A 33 -1.19 -2.06 -1.38
CA THR A 33 -1.30 -2.43 0.03
C THR A 33 -0.36 -1.60 0.89
N ALA A 34 -0.75 -1.38 2.15
CA ALA A 34 0.11 -0.85 3.19
C ALA A 34 0.36 -1.93 4.25
N ARG A 35 1.60 -2.01 4.75
CA ARG A 35 2.06 -2.91 5.82
C ARG A 35 2.65 -2.09 6.95
N PRO A 36 1.82 -1.49 7.83
CA PRO A 36 2.32 -0.50 8.79
C PRO A 36 3.36 -1.02 9.79
N GLN A 37 3.47 -2.34 9.96
CA GLN A 37 4.38 -3.01 10.90
C GLN A 37 5.55 -3.73 10.19
N GLY A 38 5.81 -3.43 8.91
CA GLY A 38 6.85 -4.09 8.12
C GLY A 38 6.38 -5.37 7.42
N ASP A 39 7.31 -6.11 6.81
CA ASP A 39 7.01 -7.25 5.93
C ASP A 39 6.22 -8.37 6.61
N ASP A 40 6.53 -8.65 7.89
CA ASP A 40 5.86 -9.65 8.72
C ASP A 40 4.54 -9.15 9.33
N GLY A 41 4.20 -7.88 9.10
CA GLY A 41 3.00 -7.23 9.62
C GLY A 41 1.73 -7.50 8.81
N PRO A 42 0.56 -7.12 9.36
CA PRO A 42 -0.68 -7.18 8.61
C PRO A 42 -0.63 -6.23 7.40
N ALA A 43 -1.10 -6.72 6.26
CA ALA A 43 -1.28 -5.92 5.05
C ALA A 43 -2.74 -5.49 4.91
N LEU A 44 -2.97 -4.27 4.43
CA LEU A 44 -4.30 -3.75 4.10
C LEU A 44 -4.30 -3.12 2.71
N ALA A 45 -5.34 -3.38 1.91
CA ALA A 45 -5.50 -2.71 0.62
C ALA A 45 -5.96 -1.26 0.83
N LEU A 46 -5.23 -0.28 0.26
CA LEU A 46 -5.56 1.15 0.41
C LEU A 46 -6.96 1.46 -0.13
N ALA A 47 -7.37 0.77 -1.20
CA ALA A 47 -8.71 0.90 -1.78
C ALA A 47 -9.82 0.50 -0.80
N GLU A 48 -9.59 -0.55 0.01
CA GLU A 48 -10.55 -0.99 1.04
C GLU A 48 -10.63 0.03 2.19
N ALA A 49 -9.49 0.57 2.63
CA ALA A 49 -9.45 1.61 3.65
C ALA A 49 -10.21 2.87 3.22
N VAL A 50 -10.03 3.30 1.97
CA VAL A 50 -10.77 4.44 1.40
C VAL A 50 -12.25 4.13 1.27
N ALA A 51 -12.62 2.93 0.83
CA ALA A 51 -14.02 2.51 0.73
C ALA A 51 -14.71 2.51 2.10
N ALA A 52 -14.05 1.96 3.13
CA ALA A 52 -14.55 1.97 4.50
C ALA A 52 -14.71 3.40 5.04
N ALA A 53 -13.73 4.27 4.81
CA ALA A 53 -13.80 5.68 5.21
C ALA A 53 -14.99 6.40 4.55
N ARG A 54 -15.20 6.19 3.25
CA ARG A 54 -16.36 6.76 2.53
C ARG A 54 -17.69 6.19 3.05
N GLY A 55 -17.74 4.89 3.34
CA GLY A 55 -18.91 4.25 3.97
C GLY A 55 -19.24 4.82 5.35
N ALA A 56 -18.23 5.29 6.09
CA ALA A 56 -18.38 6.00 7.35
C ALA A 56 -18.76 7.50 7.19
N GLY A 57 -19.04 7.96 5.95
CA GLY A 57 -19.48 9.33 5.67
C GLY A 57 -18.33 10.34 5.44
N LEU A 58 -17.07 9.89 5.43
CA LEU A 58 -15.94 10.77 5.12
C LEU A 58 -15.92 11.11 3.61
N ARG A 59 -15.52 12.35 3.30
CA ARG A 59 -15.46 12.86 1.92
C ARG A 59 -14.01 13.00 1.47
N LEU A 60 -13.77 12.80 0.18
CA LEU A 60 -12.47 13.04 -0.44
C LEU A 60 -12.22 14.56 -0.59
N PRO A 61 -10.96 15.03 -0.54
CA PRO A 61 -9.72 14.26 -0.38
C PRO A 61 -9.51 13.75 1.06
N LEU A 62 -8.89 12.57 1.20
CA LEU A 62 -8.55 11.96 2.50
C LEU A 62 -7.04 11.83 2.66
N LEU A 63 -6.55 12.13 3.86
CA LEU A 63 -5.17 11.87 4.27
C LEU A 63 -5.15 10.68 5.24
N LEU A 64 -4.71 9.52 4.76
CA LEU A 64 -4.50 8.35 5.59
C LEU A 64 -3.14 8.46 6.29
N ARG A 65 -3.11 8.17 7.60
CA ARG A 65 -1.89 8.16 8.41
C ARG A 65 -1.71 6.76 9.00
N PHE A 66 -0.47 6.28 8.99
CA PHE A 66 -0.09 5.00 9.58
C PHE A 66 0.94 5.22 10.70
N PRO A 67 0.51 5.55 11.94
CA PRO A 67 1.42 5.78 13.06
C PRO A 67 2.33 4.58 13.35
N ASP A 68 1.85 3.37 13.08
CA ASP A 68 2.61 2.14 13.28
C ASP A 68 3.91 2.10 12.45
N ILE A 69 3.95 2.73 11.27
CA ILE A 69 5.19 2.86 10.47
C ILE A 69 6.25 3.63 11.27
N LEU A 70 5.83 4.71 11.95
CA LEU A 70 6.73 5.50 12.79
C LEU A 70 7.20 4.71 14.01
N HIS A 71 6.35 3.88 14.58
CA HIS A 71 6.73 3.00 15.70
C HIS A 71 7.66 1.88 15.26
N HIS A 72 7.43 1.28 14.10
CA HIS A 72 8.26 0.23 13.54
C HIS A 72 9.67 0.75 13.25
N ARG A 73 9.81 1.93 12.62
CA ARG A 73 11.11 2.57 12.34
C ARG A 73 11.94 2.97 13.56
N ARG A 74 11.34 2.96 14.76
CA ARG A 74 12.02 3.31 16.02
C ARG A 74 12.55 2.10 16.79
N ARG A 75 12.17 0.88 16.39
CA ARG A 75 12.69 -0.36 16.97
C ARG A 75 14.00 -0.72 16.31
#